data_AF-G0V868-F1
#
_entry.id   AF-G0V868-F1
#
_cell.length_a   1.000
_cell.length_b   1.000
_cell.length_c   1.000
_cell.angle_alpha   90.00
_cell.angle_beta   90.00
_cell.angle_gamma   90.00
#
_symmetry.space_group_name_H-M   'P 1'
#
loop_
_entity.id
_entity.type
_entity.pdbx_description
1 polymer ?
#
loop_
_entity_poly.entity_id
_entity_poly.type
_entity_poly.pdbx_seq_one_letter_code
_entity_poly.pdbx_strand_id
1 'polypeptide(L)'
;MFKFMCACRPVSRATYPRATLYDNNFHRLYAMIAKGPSSRVIFDNKWPNNKLNPSPYDIFAIAEPEKINKKAMKKLYHHYVKLYHPDRCGNLNILKNPSLEKSSNQMLSQAEKIRRFKLVSQYYAILMDSNKKRQWDFKNAASGTHMNNVNMNANYKYWNAGTWEDVNSYYKETNEGGHTLEKKLDLWVLFCWVSGLYVCVQGYALLNRAQESILNKDRHVVTDHDEIRTELFKAYNNFGLENDKWSRLRRFLWFRSWAMASPNEYDKEHYANEKMINDLLKKER
;
A
#
# COMPACT_ATOMS: atom_id res chain seq x y z
N MET A 1 -18.77 -7.78 -54.03
CA MET A 1 -18.26 -6.39 -54.10
C MET A 1 -18.85 -5.59 -52.94
N PHE A 2 -18.27 -5.66 -51.74
CA PHE A 2 -18.46 -4.71 -50.64
C PHE A 2 -17.31 -4.90 -49.65
N LYS A 3 -16.47 -3.88 -49.50
CA LYS A 3 -15.24 -3.87 -48.70
C LYS A 3 -15.49 -2.91 -47.53
N PHE A 4 -15.83 -3.43 -46.36
CA PHE A 4 -15.94 -2.62 -45.15
C PHE A 4 -14.56 -2.46 -44.51
N MET A 5 -13.94 -1.30 -44.73
CA MET A 5 -12.76 -0.84 -44.01
C MET A 5 -13.20 -0.20 -42.68
N CYS A 6 -12.93 -0.87 -41.56
CA CYS A 6 -12.97 -0.24 -40.24
C CYS A 6 -11.65 0.50 -40.00
N ALA A 7 -11.70 1.83 -40.03
CA ALA A 7 -10.57 2.70 -39.69
C ALA A 7 -10.56 2.95 -38.17
N CYS A 8 -9.61 2.33 -37.46
CA CYS A 8 -9.27 2.71 -36.09
C CYS A 8 -8.53 4.05 -36.10
N ARG A 9 -9.13 5.09 -35.50
CA ARG A 9 -8.42 6.35 -35.19
C ARG A 9 -7.51 6.14 -33.96
N PRO A 10 -6.22 6.48 -34.02
CA PRO A 10 -5.38 6.54 -32.83
C PRO A 10 -5.71 7.80 -32.01
N VAL A 11 -5.92 7.61 -30.71
CA VAL A 11 -6.07 8.68 -29.72
C VAL A 11 -4.67 9.21 -29.36
N SER A 12 -4.40 10.46 -29.72
CA SER A 12 -3.19 11.18 -29.32
C SER A 12 -3.10 11.30 -27.80
N ARG A 13 -2.06 10.71 -27.20
CA ARG A 13 -1.64 10.97 -25.82
C ARG A 13 -1.07 12.39 -25.73
N ALA A 14 -1.73 13.25 -24.97
CA ALA A 14 -1.15 14.50 -24.52
C ALA A 14 -0.08 14.22 -23.45
N THR A 15 1.19 14.41 -23.81
CA THR A 15 2.33 14.45 -22.92
C THR A 15 2.40 15.84 -22.27
N TYR A 16 2.18 15.91 -20.95
CA TYR A 16 2.48 17.11 -20.18
C TYR A 16 3.96 17.10 -19.77
N PRO A 17 4.64 18.27 -19.77
CA PRO A 17 6.04 18.36 -19.40
C PRO A 17 6.27 18.08 -17.92
N ARG A 18 7.26 17.22 -17.65
CA ARG A 18 7.74 16.86 -16.32
C ARG A 18 8.71 17.94 -15.85
N ALA A 19 8.26 18.85 -14.99
CA ALA A 19 9.14 19.78 -14.29
C ALA A 19 9.85 19.03 -13.15
N THR A 20 11.13 18.72 -13.35
CA THR A 20 12.07 18.40 -12.27
C THR A 20 12.77 19.68 -11.86
N LEU A 21 12.61 20.12 -10.62
CA LEU A 21 13.64 20.86 -9.90
C LEU A 21 13.44 20.61 -8.40
N TYR A 22 14.44 19.97 -7.81
CA TYR A 22 14.71 20.00 -6.38
C TYR A 22 14.89 21.46 -5.96
N ASP A 23 14.11 21.93 -4.99
CA ASP A 23 14.70 22.68 -3.89
C ASP A 23 13.84 22.63 -2.62
N ASN A 24 14.54 22.52 -1.50
CA ASN A 24 14.02 22.27 -0.18
C ASN A 24 13.38 23.54 0.44
N ASN A 25 12.50 23.33 1.43
CA ASN A 25 11.76 24.34 2.23
C ASN A 25 10.44 24.89 1.64
N PHE A 26 9.44 24.02 1.52
CA PHE A 26 8.04 24.47 1.56
C PHE A 26 7.58 24.68 3.02
N HIS A 27 8.00 25.80 3.62
CA HIS A 27 7.17 26.43 4.64
C HIS A 27 5.82 26.78 3.98
N ARG A 28 4.76 26.08 4.38
CA ARG A 28 3.36 26.44 4.06
C ARG A 28 3.05 27.81 4.69
N LEU A 29 3.43 28.88 3.99
CA LEU A 29 2.93 30.22 4.21
C LEU A 29 1.50 30.29 3.65
N TYR A 30 0.53 29.81 4.44
CA TYR A 30 -0.84 30.28 4.25
C TYR A 30 -0.85 31.78 4.51
N ALA A 31 -1.45 32.52 3.57
CA ALA A 31 -1.63 33.96 3.61
C ALA A 31 -2.01 34.43 5.02
N MET A 32 -1.11 35.18 5.67
CA MET A 32 -1.46 35.98 6.83
C MET A 32 -2.42 37.07 6.36
N ILE A 33 -3.72 36.81 6.52
CA ILE A 33 -4.76 37.81 6.34
C ILE A 33 -4.42 38.96 7.29
N ALA A 34 -4.09 40.12 6.72
CA ALA A 34 -3.82 41.35 7.44
C ALA A 34 -4.89 41.58 8.52
N LYS A 35 -4.45 41.77 9.77
CA LYS A 35 -5.29 42.16 10.90
C LYS A 35 -5.80 43.59 10.66
N GLY A 36 -6.87 43.72 9.90
CA GLY A 36 -7.65 44.97 9.85
C GLY A 36 -8.33 45.21 11.20
N PRO A 37 -8.39 46.46 11.69
CA PRO A 37 -9.00 46.77 12.98
C PRO A 37 -10.51 46.88 12.80
N SER A 38 -11.25 45.86 13.24
CA SER A 38 -12.64 45.90 13.73
C SER A 38 -13.17 44.47 13.80
N SER A 39 -13.08 43.83 14.97
CA SER A 39 -13.77 42.57 15.24
C SER A 39 -15.27 42.84 15.22
N ARG A 40 -15.89 42.67 14.04
CA ARG A 40 -17.34 42.83 13.90
C ARG A 40 -17.99 41.74 14.75
N VAL A 41 -18.78 42.17 15.73
CA VAL A 41 -19.59 41.30 16.56
C VAL A 41 -20.85 40.96 15.76
N ILE A 42 -21.03 39.70 15.42
CA ILE A 42 -22.17 39.22 14.63
C ILE A 42 -22.93 38.21 15.48
N PHE A 43 -24.25 38.37 15.57
CA PHE A 43 -25.13 37.40 16.21
C PHE A 43 -25.72 36.45 15.17
N ASP A 44 -25.62 35.14 15.42
CA ASP A 44 -26.30 34.14 14.60
C ASP A 44 -27.71 33.87 15.13
N ASN A 45 -28.70 34.52 14.51
CA ASN A 45 -30.11 34.32 14.85
C ASN A 45 -30.70 33.04 14.23
N LYS A 46 -30.02 32.40 13.28
CA LYS A 46 -30.58 31.26 12.53
C LYS A 46 -30.16 29.92 13.11
N TRP A 47 -29.10 29.91 13.93
CA TRP A 47 -28.65 28.70 14.59
C TRP A 47 -29.62 28.24 15.69
N PRO A 48 -29.94 26.94 15.77
CA PRO A 48 -30.78 26.40 16.83
C PRO A 48 -30.02 26.36 18.17
N ASN A 49 -30.14 27.45 18.96
CA ASN A 49 -29.46 27.58 20.25
C ASN A 49 -30.04 26.67 21.36
N ASN A 50 -31.27 26.18 21.19
CA ASN A 50 -31.98 25.41 22.21
C ASN A 50 -31.65 23.90 22.19
N LYS A 51 -30.80 23.41 21.27
CA LYS A 51 -30.47 21.98 21.12
C LYS A 51 -28.96 21.75 21.11
N LEU A 52 -28.47 20.85 21.95
CA LEU A 52 -27.04 20.49 22.03
C LEU A 52 -26.54 19.83 20.73
N ASN A 53 -27.37 19.02 20.10
CA ASN A 53 -27.08 18.35 18.82
C ASN A 53 -28.27 18.53 17.87
N PRO A 54 -28.30 19.63 17.08
CA PRO A 54 -29.41 19.88 16.17
C PRO A 54 -29.47 18.87 15.03
N SER A 55 -30.69 18.51 14.63
CA SER A 55 -30.97 17.67 13.46
C SER A 55 -30.68 18.43 12.15
N PRO A 56 -30.40 17.75 11.01
CA PRO A 56 -30.33 18.40 9.71
C PRO A 56 -31.55 19.29 9.43
N TYR A 57 -32.74 18.84 9.82
CA TYR A 57 -33.99 19.59 9.65
C TYR A 57 -34.05 20.84 10.52
N ASP A 58 -33.50 20.77 11.74
CA ASP A 58 -33.44 21.90 12.67
C ASP A 58 -32.50 23.01 12.16
N ILE A 59 -31.32 22.65 11.66
CA ILE A 59 -30.32 23.63 11.17
C ILE A 59 -30.85 24.41 9.95
N PHE A 60 -31.58 23.73 9.07
CA PHE A 60 -32.13 24.33 7.86
C PHE A 60 -33.57 24.84 8.02
N ALA A 61 -34.12 24.83 9.23
CA ALA A 61 -35.48 25.25 9.55
C ALA A 61 -36.54 24.62 8.63
N ILE A 62 -36.42 23.32 8.38
CA ILE A 62 -37.34 22.54 7.53
C ILE A 62 -38.40 21.92 8.45
N ALA A 63 -39.64 22.43 8.37
CA ALA A 63 -40.77 21.93 9.16
C ALA A 63 -41.29 20.58 8.63
N GLU A 64 -41.35 20.42 7.31
CA GLU A 64 -41.85 19.20 6.65
C GLU A 64 -40.70 18.49 5.93
N PRO A 65 -40.32 17.26 6.33
CA PRO A 65 -39.23 16.53 5.69
C PRO A 65 -39.55 16.14 4.24
N GLU A 66 -40.82 16.06 3.86
CA GLU A 66 -41.26 15.66 2.51
C GLU A 66 -41.05 16.76 1.47
N LYS A 67 -41.22 18.03 1.84
CA LYS A 67 -41.17 19.18 0.91
C LYS A 67 -39.92 20.04 1.15
N ILE A 68 -38.78 19.56 0.65
CA ILE A 68 -37.51 20.28 0.78
C ILE A 68 -37.35 21.35 -0.32
N ASN A 69 -37.38 22.62 0.10
CA ASN A 69 -37.05 23.77 -0.74
C ASN A 69 -35.53 23.88 -0.96
N LYS A 70 -34.99 23.16 -1.97
CA LYS A 70 -33.54 23.16 -2.30
C LYS A 70 -32.93 24.57 -2.46
N LYS A 71 -33.68 25.53 -3.02
CA LYS A 71 -33.24 26.92 -3.18
C LYS A 71 -33.05 27.64 -1.84
N ALA A 72 -33.98 27.46 -0.90
CA ALA A 72 -33.90 28.06 0.44
C ALA A 72 -32.75 27.43 1.25
N MET A 73 -32.60 26.11 1.16
CA MET A 73 -31.49 25.38 1.80
C MET A 73 -30.13 25.84 1.29
N LYS A 74 -29.96 26.00 -0.03
CA LYS A 74 -28.71 26.52 -0.62
C LYS A 74 -28.39 27.93 -0.12
N LYS A 75 -29.39 28.82 0.00
CA LYS A 75 -29.22 30.17 0.54
C LYS A 75 -28.76 30.13 2.01
N LEU A 76 -29.37 29.29 2.83
CA LEU A 76 -28.98 29.09 4.25
C LEU A 76 -27.59 28.49 4.37
N TYR A 77 -27.25 27.49 3.56
CA TYR A 77 -25.92 26.90 3.51
C TYR A 77 -24.86 27.96 3.22
N HIS A 78 -25.03 28.77 2.15
CA HIS A 78 -24.08 29.84 1.85
C HIS A 78 -23.99 30.90 2.95
N HIS A 79 -25.08 31.16 3.68
CA HIS A 79 -25.06 32.05 4.84
C HIS A 79 -24.18 31.48 5.96
N TYR A 80 -24.36 30.21 6.32
CA TYR A 80 -23.53 29.55 7.34
C TYR A 80 -22.07 29.39 6.91
N VAL A 81 -21.80 29.09 5.63
CA VAL A 81 -20.43 29.04 5.12
C VAL A 81 -19.76 30.41 5.26
N LYS A 82 -20.44 31.51 4.90
CA LYS A 82 -19.89 32.86 5.10
C LYS A 82 -19.55 33.16 6.56
N LEU A 83 -20.34 32.60 7.49
CA LEU A 83 -20.20 32.86 8.92
C LEU A 83 -19.17 31.95 9.61
N TYR A 84 -19.08 30.67 9.21
CA TYR A 84 -18.32 29.63 9.91
C TYR A 84 -17.11 29.07 9.16
N HIS A 85 -16.82 29.55 7.94
CA HIS A 85 -15.64 29.07 7.18
C HIS A 85 -14.33 29.36 7.93
N PRO A 86 -13.40 28.38 8.07
CA PRO A 86 -12.16 28.55 8.83
C PRO A 86 -11.34 29.77 8.37
N ASP A 87 -11.25 30.01 7.05
CA ASP A 87 -10.48 31.12 6.47
C ASP A 87 -11.03 32.51 6.79
N ARG A 88 -12.34 32.62 7.07
CA ARG A 88 -13.01 33.92 7.31
C ARG A 88 -13.32 34.17 8.79
N CYS A 89 -13.33 33.12 9.59
CA CYS A 89 -13.74 33.15 11.00
C CYS A 89 -12.73 33.75 11.97
N GLY A 90 -11.46 33.87 11.55
CA GLY A 90 -10.35 34.29 12.44
C GLY A 90 -10.56 35.66 13.07
N ASN A 91 -11.29 36.57 12.40
CA ASN A 91 -11.50 37.95 12.84
C ASN A 91 -12.96 38.24 13.26
N LEU A 92 -13.85 37.24 13.26
CA LEU A 92 -15.27 37.41 13.55
C LEU A 92 -15.58 36.98 14.99
N ASN A 93 -16.17 37.88 15.79
CA ASN A 93 -16.66 37.54 17.13
C ASN A 93 -18.13 37.19 17.02
N ILE A 94 -18.46 35.90 17.17
CA ILE A 94 -19.83 35.40 17.04
C ILE A 94 -20.41 35.18 18.44
N LEU A 95 -21.53 35.84 18.74
CA LEU A 95 -22.24 35.68 20.02
C LEU A 95 -23.20 34.49 19.97
N LYS A 96 -23.26 33.73 21.07
CA LYS A 96 -24.21 32.62 21.26
C LYS A 96 -25.63 33.11 21.54
N ASN A 97 -25.78 34.15 22.36
CA ASN A 97 -27.07 34.70 22.78
C ASN A 97 -27.10 36.21 22.56
N PRO A 98 -28.25 36.79 22.19
CA PRO A 98 -28.37 38.22 21.91
C PRO A 98 -28.44 39.07 23.18
N SER A 99 -28.80 38.47 24.33
CA SER A 99 -29.22 39.21 25.53
C SER A 99 -28.10 39.56 26.52
N LEU A 100 -26.85 39.16 26.29
CA LEU A 100 -25.77 39.34 27.25
C LEU A 100 -24.50 39.81 26.53
N GLU A 101 -24.18 41.08 26.72
CA GLU A 101 -23.04 41.70 26.07
C GLU A 101 -21.72 41.27 26.75
N LYS A 102 -20.80 40.73 25.93
CA LYS A 102 -19.34 40.75 26.14
C LYS A 102 -18.75 39.89 27.27
N SER A 103 -19.36 38.77 27.66
CA SER A 103 -18.60 37.73 28.38
C SER A 103 -17.86 36.82 27.39
N SER A 104 -16.57 36.56 27.64
CA SER A 104 -15.74 35.62 26.86
C SER A 104 -16.36 34.22 26.77
N ASN A 105 -17.13 33.80 27.77
CA ASN A 105 -17.83 32.52 27.82
C ASN A 105 -19.02 32.41 26.85
N GLN A 106 -19.48 33.54 26.30
CA GLN A 106 -20.59 33.59 25.34
C GLN A 106 -20.15 33.78 23.89
N MET A 107 -18.84 33.98 23.66
CA MET A 107 -18.27 33.99 22.31
C MET A 107 -18.08 32.56 21.82
N LEU A 108 -18.31 32.35 20.52
CA LEU A 108 -18.05 31.05 19.91
C LEU A 108 -16.54 30.80 19.82
N SER A 109 -16.05 29.75 20.48
CA SER A 109 -14.66 29.30 20.32
C SER A 109 -14.40 28.91 18.86
N GLN A 110 -13.16 29.08 18.40
CA GLN A 110 -12.76 28.68 17.05
C GLN A 110 -13.02 27.20 16.79
N ALA A 111 -12.82 26.33 17.78
CA ALA A 111 -13.13 24.92 17.69
C ALA A 111 -14.64 24.67 17.46
N GLU A 112 -15.49 25.46 18.11
CA GLU A 112 -16.94 25.38 17.95
C GLU A 112 -17.38 25.90 16.58
N LYS A 113 -16.76 26.97 16.06
CA LYS A 113 -17.01 27.47 14.69
C LYS A 113 -16.71 26.39 13.65
N ILE A 114 -15.55 25.72 13.78
CA ILE A 114 -15.14 24.62 12.91
C ILE A 114 -16.13 23.45 13.03
N ARG A 115 -16.56 23.10 14.25
CA ARG A 115 -17.57 22.06 14.47
C ARG A 115 -18.88 22.39 13.77
N ARG A 116 -19.40 23.62 13.91
CA ARG A 116 -20.64 24.07 13.23
C ARG A 116 -20.49 24.01 11.71
N PHE A 117 -19.37 24.46 11.16
CA PHE A 117 -19.08 24.37 9.73
C PHE A 117 -19.09 22.93 9.19
N LYS A 118 -18.44 22.01 9.92
CA LYS A 118 -18.43 20.58 9.55
C LYS A 118 -19.84 19.99 9.56
N LEU A 119 -20.62 20.26 10.62
CA LEU A 119 -22.00 19.80 10.73
C LEU A 119 -22.89 20.33 9.60
N VAL A 120 -22.84 21.64 9.33
CA VAL A 120 -23.60 22.26 8.25
C VAL A 120 -23.27 21.64 6.89
N SER A 121 -21.98 21.41 6.62
CA SER A 121 -21.52 20.83 5.34
C SER A 121 -21.96 19.38 5.19
N GLN A 122 -21.83 18.58 6.25
CA GLN A 122 -22.29 17.20 6.28
C GLN A 122 -23.80 17.10 6.06
N TYR A 123 -24.59 17.87 6.81
CA TYR A 123 -26.05 17.83 6.72
C TYR A 123 -26.56 18.33 5.37
N TYR A 124 -25.92 19.36 4.81
CA TYR A 124 -26.22 19.80 3.45
C TYR A 124 -25.98 18.68 2.43
N ALA A 125 -24.87 17.95 2.54
CA ALA A 125 -24.56 16.83 1.64
C ALA A 125 -25.56 15.67 1.79
N ILE A 126 -26.02 15.38 3.02
CA ILE A 126 -27.04 14.36 3.28
C ILE A 126 -28.39 14.76 2.68
N LEU A 127 -28.84 16.01 2.88
CA LEU A 127 -30.16 16.47 2.42
C LEU A 127 -30.22 16.74 0.92
N MET A 128 -29.09 17.04 0.27
CA MET A 128 -29.03 17.26 -1.18
C MET A 128 -29.20 15.97 -1.99
N ASP A 129 -28.73 14.84 -1.47
CA ASP A 129 -28.81 13.53 -2.12
C ASP A 129 -30.02 12.75 -1.57
N SER A 130 -30.97 12.43 -2.44
CA SER A 130 -32.21 11.73 -2.07
C SER A 130 -31.94 10.36 -1.44
N ASN A 131 -30.88 9.66 -1.85
CA ASN A 131 -30.55 8.34 -1.31
C ASN A 131 -29.98 8.47 0.11
N LYS A 132 -29.07 9.41 0.32
CA LYS A 132 -28.49 9.68 1.66
C LYS A 132 -29.55 10.20 2.62
N LYS A 133 -30.44 11.06 2.14
CA LYS A 133 -31.62 11.50 2.90
C LYS A 133 -32.50 10.33 3.31
N ARG A 134 -32.89 9.46 2.37
CA ARG A 134 -33.72 8.28 2.68
C ARG A 134 -33.08 7.37 3.73
N GLN A 135 -31.77 7.13 3.63
CA GLN A 135 -31.03 6.33 4.61
C GLN A 135 -31.01 7.00 5.99
N TRP A 136 -30.81 8.32 6.02
CA TRP A 136 -30.87 9.11 7.25
C TRP A 136 -32.24 9.03 7.92
N ASP A 137 -33.31 9.22 7.15
CA ASP A 137 -34.68 9.16 7.62
C ASP A 137 -35.04 7.77 8.12
N PHE A 138 -34.67 6.72 7.36
CA PHE A 138 -34.90 5.32 7.76
C PHE A 138 -34.20 4.96 9.08
N LYS A 139 -32.93 5.35 9.24
CA LYS A 139 -32.16 5.07 10.45
C LYS A 139 -32.72 5.79 11.68
N ASN A 140 -33.19 7.03 11.51
CA ASN A 140 -33.77 7.80 12.60
C ASN A 140 -35.20 7.34 12.94
N ALA A 141 -35.98 6.90 11.96
CA ALA A 141 -37.31 6.32 12.17
C ALA A 141 -37.22 4.99 12.93
N ALA A 142 -36.24 4.14 12.60
CA ALA A 142 -36.05 2.84 13.24
C ALA A 142 -35.51 2.91 14.68
N SER A 143 -34.89 4.02 15.09
CA SER A 143 -34.25 4.13 16.40
C SER A 143 -35.11 4.74 17.51
N GLY A 144 -36.35 5.19 17.23
CA GLY A 144 -37.35 5.67 18.23
C GLY A 144 -36.95 6.85 19.14
N THR A 145 -35.66 7.17 19.18
CA THR A 145 -35.02 8.07 20.12
C THR A 145 -33.92 8.78 19.33
N HIS A 146 -33.91 10.10 19.39
CA HIS A 146 -32.93 11.00 18.74
C HIS A 146 -31.47 10.83 19.24
N MET A 147 -31.08 9.66 19.80
CA MET A 147 -29.80 9.45 20.48
C MET A 147 -28.70 8.77 19.66
N ASN A 148 -28.96 8.30 18.42
CA ASN A 148 -27.95 7.57 17.63
C ASN A 148 -27.14 8.42 16.64
N ASN A 149 -27.06 9.73 16.85
CA ASN A 149 -26.30 10.66 16.00
C ASN A 149 -24.75 10.48 16.13
N VAL A 150 -24.29 9.85 17.22
CA VAL A 150 -22.86 9.61 17.48
C VAL A 150 -22.26 8.65 16.45
N ASN A 151 -22.97 7.58 16.09
CA ASN A 151 -22.46 6.56 15.15
C ASN A 151 -22.50 6.98 13.67
N MET A 152 -23.37 7.92 13.28
CA MET A 152 -23.40 8.45 11.91
C MET A 152 -22.26 9.44 11.66
N ASN A 153 -21.94 10.27 12.67
CA ASN A 153 -20.77 11.14 12.63
C ASN A 153 -19.48 10.30 12.60
N ALA A 154 -19.41 9.22 13.38
CA ALA A 154 -18.26 8.29 13.39
C ALA A 154 -18.01 7.67 12.00
N ASN A 155 -19.04 7.08 11.38
CA ASN A 155 -18.91 6.45 10.07
C ASN A 155 -18.65 7.49 8.97
N TYR A 156 -19.34 8.64 9.00
CA TYR A 156 -19.13 9.71 8.02
C TYR A 156 -17.72 10.31 8.11
N LYS A 157 -17.18 10.54 9.31
CA LYS A 157 -15.80 11.02 9.51
C LYS A 157 -14.79 10.04 8.91
N TYR A 158 -14.99 8.73 9.08
CA TYR A 158 -14.11 7.70 8.51
C TYR A 158 -14.15 7.71 6.97
N TRP A 159 -15.32 7.68 6.36
CA TRP A 159 -15.45 7.63 4.89
C TRP A 159 -15.12 8.94 4.17
N ASN A 160 -15.11 10.06 4.90
CA ASN A 160 -14.80 11.38 4.38
C ASN A 160 -13.41 11.89 4.83
N ALA A 161 -12.58 11.02 5.40
CA ALA A 161 -11.20 11.34 5.73
C ALA A 161 -10.36 11.43 4.44
N GLY A 162 -9.86 12.63 4.13
CA GLY A 162 -9.05 12.88 2.94
C GLY A 162 -7.57 12.53 3.13
N THR A 163 -7.11 12.45 4.38
CA THR A 163 -5.72 12.16 4.75
C THR A 163 -5.66 11.13 5.87
N TRP A 164 -4.52 10.45 5.98
CA TRP A 164 -4.24 9.51 7.08
C TRP A 164 -4.28 10.16 8.46
N GLU A 165 -4.01 11.47 8.56
CA GLU A 165 -4.10 12.25 9.80
C GLU A 165 -5.55 12.34 10.31
N ASP A 166 -6.51 12.52 9.40
CA ASP A 166 -7.94 12.54 9.73
C ASP A 166 -8.39 11.18 10.26
N VAL A 167 -7.94 10.08 9.65
CA VAL A 167 -8.22 8.70 10.11
C VAL A 167 -7.61 8.44 11.49
N ASN A 168 -6.37 8.88 11.72
CA ASN A 168 -5.70 8.73 13.01
C ASN A 168 -6.40 9.55 14.11
N SER A 169 -6.82 10.78 13.79
CA SER A 169 -7.59 11.61 14.73
C SER A 169 -8.93 10.98 15.09
N TYR A 170 -9.58 10.30 14.15
CA TYR A 170 -10.79 9.51 14.40
C TYR A 170 -10.52 8.39 15.41
N TYR A 171 -9.46 7.59 15.21
CA TYR A 171 -9.11 6.52 16.16
C TYR A 171 -8.81 7.05 17.55
N LYS A 172 -8.16 8.22 17.66
CA LYS A 172 -7.92 8.88 18.95
C LYS A 172 -9.22 9.33 19.61
N GLU A 173 -10.09 10.03 18.89
CA GLU A 173 -11.36 10.56 19.40
C GLU A 173 -12.34 9.45 19.83
N THR A 174 -12.38 8.31 19.11
CA THR A 174 -13.20 7.15 19.51
C THR A 174 -12.70 6.44 20.76
N ASN A 175 -11.39 6.48 21.03
CA ASN A 175 -10.80 5.84 22.21
C ASN A 175 -10.85 6.73 23.45
N GLU A 176 -11.04 8.04 23.31
CA GLU A 176 -11.17 8.98 24.45
C GLU A 176 -12.52 8.88 25.19
N GLY A 177 -13.54 8.24 24.59
CA GLY A 177 -14.87 8.07 25.20
C GLY A 177 -15.05 6.81 26.06
N GLY A 178 -14.05 5.94 26.16
CA GLY A 178 -14.15 4.71 26.94
C GLY A 178 -12.79 4.09 27.14
N HIS A 179 -12.26 4.25 28.36
CA HIS A 179 -11.00 3.68 28.86
C HIS A 179 -9.81 3.80 27.91
N THR A 180 -8.82 4.59 28.31
CA THR A 180 -7.43 4.51 27.82
C THR A 180 -6.87 3.10 28.08
N LEU A 181 -7.29 2.13 27.29
CA LEU A 181 -6.52 0.94 27.01
C LEU A 181 -5.45 1.44 26.04
N GLU A 182 -4.30 1.83 26.60
CA GLU A 182 -3.06 1.30 26.05
C GLU A 182 -3.38 -0.11 25.57
N LYS A 183 -3.41 -0.34 24.25
CA LYS A 183 -3.58 -1.68 23.72
C LYS A 183 -2.34 -2.46 24.14
N LYS A 184 -2.30 -2.89 25.41
CA LYS A 184 -1.42 -3.94 25.88
C LYS A 184 -1.69 -5.05 24.89
N LEU A 185 -0.71 -5.33 24.04
CA LEU A 185 -0.77 -6.47 23.15
C LEU A 185 -1.17 -7.63 24.03
N ASP A 186 -2.39 -8.13 23.82
CA ASP A 186 -2.90 -9.21 24.62
C ASP A 186 -1.89 -10.35 24.49
N LEU A 187 -1.37 -10.84 25.61
CA LEU A 187 -0.36 -11.90 25.60
C LEU A 187 -0.85 -13.10 24.78
N TRP A 188 -2.17 -13.29 24.74
CA TRP A 188 -2.82 -14.31 23.93
C TRP A 188 -2.68 -14.07 22.43
N VAL A 189 -2.81 -12.82 21.97
CA VAL A 189 -2.60 -12.47 20.57
C VAL A 189 -1.14 -12.66 20.19
N LEU A 190 -0.20 -12.27 21.07
CA LEU A 190 1.22 -12.50 20.84
C LEU A 190 1.54 -14.01 20.76
N PHE A 191 0.92 -14.81 21.63
CA PHE A 191 1.06 -16.27 21.59
C PHE A 191 0.52 -16.88 20.29
N CYS A 192 -0.64 -16.43 19.79
CA CYS A 192 -1.16 -16.85 18.49
C CYS A 192 -0.23 -16.47 17.33
N TRP A 193 0.39 -15.30 17.38
CA TRP A 193 1.35 -14.87 16.36
C TRP A 193 2.61 -15.72 16.38
N VAL A 194 3.18 -15.98 17.56
CA VAL A 194 4.38 -16.82 17.70
C VAL A 194 4.10 -18.27 17.31
N SER A 195 2.95 -18.83 17.71
CA SER A 195 2.57 -20.19 17.32
C SER A 195 2.30 -20.32 15.82
N GLY A 196 1.65 -19.32 15.21
CA GLY A 196 1.47 -19.24 13.76
C GLY A 196 2.80 -19.19 13.01
N LEU A 197 3.73 -18.33 13.45
CA LEU A 197 5.07 -18.26 12.86
C LEU A 197 5.83 -19.59 12.99
N TYR A 198 5.74 -20.24 14.16
CA TYR A 198 6.37 -21.54 14.40
C TYR A 198 5.85 -22.62 13.44
N VAL A 199 4.54 -22.68 13.21
CA VAL A 199 3.92 -23.60 12.25
C VAL A 199 4.40 -23.30 10.82
N CYS A 200 4.53 -22.03 10.43
CA CYS A 200 5.06 -21.66 9.12
C CYS A 200 6.52 -22.12 8.94
N VAL A 201 7.37 -21.94 9.96
CA VAL A 201 8.77 -22.38 9.93
C VAL A 201 8.87 -23.91 9.83
N GLN A 202 8.09 -24.64 10.63
CA GLN A 202 8.05 -26.10 10.57
C GLN A 202 7.50 -26.60 9.22
N GLY A 203 6.45 -25.95 8.71
CA GLY A 203 5.88 -26.23 7.39
C GLY A 203 6.88 -26.01 6.27
N TYR A 204 7.65 -24.92 6.31
CA TYR A 204 8.74 -24.67 5.36
C TYR A 204 9.84 -25.73 5.43
N ALA A 205 10.27 -26.12 6.64
CA ALA A 205 11.26 -27.19 6.82
C ALA A 205 10.77 -28.54 6.28
N LEU A 206 9.49 -28.87 6.48
CA LEU A 206 8.87 -30.07 5.92
C LEU A 206 8.79 -30.01 4.39
N LEU A 207 8.44 -28.85 3.82
CA LEU A 207 8.42 -28.66 2.38
C LEU A 207 9.82 -28.85 1.77
N ASN A 208 10.85 -28.30 2.40
CA ASN A 208 12.24 -28.48 1.95
C ASN A 208 12.66 -29.96 2.01
N ARG A 209 12.31 -30.69 3.07
CA ARG A 209 12.57 -32.14 3.15
C ARG A 209 11.81 -32.94 2.10
N ALA A 210 10.57 -32.55 1.80
CA ALA A 210 9.79 -33.18 0.75
C ALA A 210 10.37 -32.89 -0.64
N GLN A 211 10.83 -31.65 -0.87
CA GLN A 211 11.52 -31.28 -2.09
C GLN A 211 12.83 -32.06 -2.24
N GLU A 212 13.63 -32.18 -1.18
CA GLU A 212 14.86 -32.96 -1.19
C GLU A 212 14.61 -34.46 -1.42
N SER A 213 13.51 -35.03 -0.91
CA SER A 213 13.20 -36.44 -1.15
C SER A 213 12.80 -36.72 -2.59
N ILE A 214 12.05 -35.80 -3.21
CA ILE A 214 11.69 -35.86 -4.63
C ILE A 214 12.94 -35.64 -5.50
N LEU A 215 13.70 -34.57 -5.21
CA LEU A 215 14.91 -34.26 -5.95
C LEU A 215 15.95 -35.36 -5.84
N ASN A 216 16.21 -35.95 -4.67
CA ASN A 216 17.18 -37.03 -4.53
C ASN A 216 16.75 -38.31 -5.26
N LYS A 217 15.44 -38.57 -5.34
CA LYS A 217 14.90 -39.70 -6.12
C LYS A 217 15.12 -39.51 -7.62
N ASP A 218 14.88 -38.30 -8.12
CA ASP A 218 15.09 -37.98 -9.54
C ASP A 218 16.57 -37.69 -9.86
N ARG A 219 17.37 -37.31 -8.86
CA ARG A 219 18.80 -37.02 -9.01
C ARG A 219 19.52 -38.24 -9.54
N HIS A 220 19.36 -39.43 -8.92
CA HIS A 220 20.08 -40.63 -9.39
C HIS A 220 19.85 -40.89 -10.89
N VAL A 221 18.61 -40.74 -11.37
CA VAL A 221 18.27 -40.95 -12.79
C VAL A 221 18.85 -39.87 -13.71
N VAL A 222 18.86 -38.61 -13.27
CA VAL A 222 19.36 -37.48 -14.09
C VAL A 222 20.89 -37.41 -14.07
N THR A 223 21.56 -37.59 -12.92
CA THR A 223 23.03 -37.63 -12.86
C THR A 223 23.57 -38.83 -13.64
N ASP A 224 22.97 -40.02 -13.55
CA ASP A 224 23.44 -41.17 -14.32
C ASP A 224 23.40 -40.89 -15.83
N HIS A 225 22.32 -40.27 -16.32
CA HIS A 225 22.20 -39.99 -17.75
C HIS A 225 23.23 -38.94 -18.22
N ASP A 226 23.44 -37.87 -17.45
CA ASP A 226 24.38 -36.82 -17.83
C ASP A 226 25.83 -37.27 -17.67
N GLU A 227 26.15 -38.06 -16.64
CA GLU A 227 27.47 -38.70 -16.48
C GLU A 227 27.76 -39.63 -17.65
N ILE A 228 26.84 -40.53 -18.00
CA ILE A 228 26.99 -41.42 -19.17
C ILE A 228 27.18 -40.63 -20.46
N ARG A 229 26.43 -39.53 -20.67
CA ARG A 229 26.63 -38.65 -21.85
C ARG A 229 28.03 -38.05 -21.87
N THR A 230 28.52 -37.59 -20.72
CA THR A 230 29.86 -37.00 -20.63
C THR A 230 30.95 -38.05 -20.83
N GLU A 231 30.78 -39.26 -20.31
CA GLU A 231 31.71 -40.36 -20.52
C GLU A 231 31.72 -40.83 -21.97
N LEU A 232 30.55 -40.92 -22.60
CA LEU A 232 30.43 -41.26 -24.02
C LEU A 232 31.07 -40.19 -24.90
N PHE A 233 30.86 -38.91 -24.57
CA PHE A 233 31.49 -37.79 -25.26
C PHE A 233 33.01 -37.80 -25.10
N LYS A 234 33.50 -38.07 -23.87
CA LYS A 234 34.93 -38.25 -23.61
C LYS A 234 35.48 -39.43 -24.39
N ALA A 235 34.79 -40.56 -24.45
CA ALA A 235 35.22 -41.72 -25.24
C ALA A 235 35.29 -41.39 -26.74
N TYR A 236 34.30 -40.67 -27.27
CA TYR A 236 34.27 -40.25 -28.68
C TYR A 236 35.40 -39.27 -29.01
N ASN A 237 35.66 -38.32 -28.10
CA ASN A 237 36.78 -37.39 -28.21
C ASN A 237 38.09 -37.95 -27.64
N ASN A 238 38.15 -39.28 -27.42
CA ASN A 238 39.32 -40.02 -26.97
C ASN A 238 40.01 -39.41 -25.73
N PHE A 239 39.20 -38.92 -24.78
CA PHE A 239 39.55 -38.20 -23.56
C PHE A 239 40.31 -36.88 -23.78
N GLY A 240 40.16 -36.25 -24.95
CA GLY A 240 40.87 -35.02 -25.32
C GLY A 240 42.31 -35.26 -25.76
N LEU A 241 42.71 -36.52 -25.96
CA LEU A 241 44.02 -36.85 -26.51
C LEU A 241 43.89 -37.07 -28.03
N GLU A 242 44.71 -36.35 -28.79
CA GLU A 242 44.72 -36.29 -30.26
C GLU A 242 44.70 -37.66 -30.96
N ASN A 243 44.05 -37.73 -32.13
CA ASN A 243 43.94 -38.93 -32.97
C ASN A 243 45.17 -39.22 -33.84
N ASP A 244 46.28 -38.52 -33.61
CA ASP A 244 47.52 -38.73 -34.36
C ASP A 244 48.12 -40.12 -34.08
N LYS A 245 48.77 -40.71 -35.10
CA LYS A 245 49.41 -42.03 -35.06
C LYS A 245 50.39 -42.14 -33.89
N TRP A 246 51.18 -41.09 -33.68
CA TRP A 246 52.22 -41.05 -32.63
C TRP A 246 51.63 -40.85 -31.23
N SER A 247 50.58 -40.03 -31.11
CA SER A 247 49.81 -39.88 -29.87
C SER A 247 49.17 -41.21 -29.44
N ARG A 248 48.64 -41.98 -30.40
CA ARG A 248 48.09 -43.32 -30.13
C ARG A 248 49.15 -44.31 -29.65
N LEU A 249 50.34 -44.29 -30.26
CA LEU A 249 51.46 -45.15 -29.86
C LEU A 249 51.96 -44.81 -28.45
N ARG A 250 52.11 -43.51 -28.13
CA ARG A 250 52.43 -43.03 -26.77
C ARG A 250 51.44 -43.55 -25.74
N ARG A 251 50.14 -43.45 -26.03
CA ARG A 251 49.09 -43.90 -25.11
C ARG A 251 49.11 -45.42 -24.90
N PHE A 252 49.36 -46.18 -25.97
CA PHE A 252 49.51 -47.63 -25.87
C PHE A 252 50.71 -48.02 -24.98
N LEU A 253 51.87 -47.39 -25.20
CA LEU A 253 53.05 -47.63 -24.39
C LEU A 253 52.84 -47.21 -22.93
N TRP A 254 52.19 -46.07 -22.70
CA TRP A 254 51.84 -45.60 -21.36
C TRP A 254 50.89 -46.56 -20.64
N PHE A 255 49.83 -47.03 -21.30
CA PHE A 255 48.89 -48.00 -20.71
C PHE A 255 49.57 -49.34 -20.43
N ARG A 256 50.47 -49.78 -21.32
CA ARG A 256 51.28 -50.98 -21.13
C ARG A 256 52.22 -50.85 -19.94
N SER A 257 52.96 -49.73 -19.81
CA SER A 257 53.86 -49.49 -18.69
C SER A 257 53.08 -49.35 -17.38
N TRP A 258 51.93 -48.69 -17.41
CA TRP A 258 51.07 -48.57 -16.25
C TRP A 258 50.53 -49.92 -15.76
N ALA A 259 50.20 -50.84 -16.68
CA ALA A 259 49.69 -52.16 -16.32
C ALA A 259 50.76 -53.13 -15.80
N MET A 260 52.03 -52.96 -16.19
CA MET A 260 53.10 -53.94 -15.89
C MET A 260 54.21 -53.44 -14.97
N ALA A 261 54.45 -52.13 -14.89
CA ALA A 261 55.55 -51.57 -14.12
C ALA A 261 55.14 -51.28 -12.67
N SER A 262 56.09 -51.40 -11.76
CA SER A 262 55.88 -50.99 -10.37
C SER A 262 55.86 -49.46 -10.25
N PRO A 263 55.21 -48.88 -9.23
CA PRO A 263 55.08 -47.43 -9.08
C PRO A 263 56.40 -46.64 -9.08
N ASN A 264 57.50 -47.29 -8.69
CA ASN A 264 58.82 -46.67 -8.61
C ASN A 264 59.60 -46.72 -9.95
N GLU A 265 59.06 -47.38 -10.97
CA GLU A 265 59.72 -47.61 -12.26
C GLU A 265 59.07 -46.84 -13.42
N TYR A 266 57.96 -46.14 -13.17
CA TYR A 266 57.22 -45.40 -14.20
C TYR A 266 58.08 -44.38 -14.95
N ASP A 267 58.95 -43.65 -14.25
CA ASP A 267 59.81 -42.64 -14.87
C ASP A 267 60.84 -43.26 -15.81
N LYS A 268 61.37 -44.44 -15.46
CA LYS A 268 62.36 -45.18 -16.27
C LYS A 268 61.70 -45.74 -17.53
N GLU A 269 60.53 -46.35 -17.37
CA GLU A 269 59.73 -46.88 -18.48
C GLU A 269 59.25 -45.75 -19.41
N HIS A 270 58.85 -44.61 -18.85
CA HIS A 270 58.46 -43.44 -19.64
C HIS A 270 59.62 -42.95 -20.52
N TYR A 271 60.82 -42.82 -19.94
CA TYR A 271 62.00 -42.41 -20.70
C TYR A 271 62.38 -43.41 -21.81
N ALA A 272 62.32 -44.72 -21.50
CA ALA A 272 62.57 -45.77 -22.49
C ALA A 272 61.54 -45.73 -23.65
N ASN A 273 60.27 -45.50 -23.32
CA ASN A 273 59.19 -45.39 -24.29
C ASN A 273 59.35 -44.17 -25.21
N GLU A 274 59.65 -42.99 -24.66
CA GLU A 274 59.91 -41.78 -25.48
C GLU A 274 61.15 -41.95 -26.36
N LYS A 275 62.20 -42.64 -25.88
CA LYS A 275 63.36 -42.97 -26.70
C LYS A 275 62.98 -43.85 -27.90
N MET A 276 62.20 -44.92 -27.68
CA MET A 276 61.72 -45.79 -28.75
C MET A 276 60.88 -45.03 -29.78
N ILE A 277 59.99 -44.13 -29.33
CA ILE A 277 59.17 -43.31 -30.22
C ILE A 277 60.04 -42.38 -31.07
N ASN A 278 61.03 -41.72 -30.47
CA ASN A 278 61.95 -40.84 -31.19
C ASN A 278 62.80 -41.59 -32.23
N ASP A 279 63.21 -42.82 -31.93
CA ASP A 279 63.95 -43.66 -32.87
C ASP A 279 63.08 -44.10 -34.05
N LEU A 280 61.79 -44.40 -33.81
CA LEU A 280 60.83 -44.70 -34.87
C LEU A 280 60.51 -43.47 -35.73
N LEU A 281 60.35 -42.30 -35.11
CA LEU A 281 60.15 -41.02 -35.82
C LEU A 281 61.31 -40.68 -36.75
N LYS A 282 62.55 -40.96 -36.32
CA LYS A 282 63.75 -40.77 -37.14
C LYS A 282 63.85 -41.75 -38.31
N LYS A 283 63.27 -42.95 -38.20
CA LYS A 283 63.24 -43.95 -39.27
C LYS A 283 62.15 -43.71 -40.32
N GLU A 284 61.10 -42.98 -39.96
CA GLU A 284 60.00 -42.64 -40.89
C GLU A 284 60.34 -41.40 -41.75
N ARG A 285 61.30 -40.57 -41.32
CA ARG A 285 61.88 -39.48 -42.12
C ARG A 285 63.01 -39.98 -43.01
#